data_AF-A0A2N3VD37-F1
#
_entry.id   AF-A0A2N3VD37-F1
#
_cell.length_a   1.000
_cell.length_b   1.000
_cell.length_c   1.000
_cell.angle_alpha   90.00
_cell.angle_beta   90.00
_cell.angle_gamma   90.00
#
_symmetry.space_group_name_H-M   'P 1'
#
loop_
_entity.id
_entity.type
_entity.pdbx_description
1 polymer ?
#
loop_
_entity_poly.entity_id
_entity_poly.type
_entity_poly.pdbx_seq_one_letter_code
_entity_poly.pdbx_strand_id
1 'polypeptide(L)'
;MPPQFGHFTDFAQAWMLPTISVRLAQANRENTFTWCSRWWSHRPVAVRVAHLHTAFEAMRRSKAGSSLSTFLLSHFDPHVNLILDAANGPLHRCTRTHHQTTPSLPFDPVPPGWFGTKPPVDDGKPPKKFDHYSEFAEQWLLPVTSVKIAANNREGQYTWCRQWWRHQSVAIRFAGLHACFEAAVNAEDKMAMSALFVRHVDPQLRYVLDAANGPLHRCTPDQHVDSPGLTSERVPANWFGAPGSAIPIEALGFAPDFRALAQGGEPQ
;
A
#
# COMPACT_ATOMS: atom_id res chain seq x y z
N MET A 1 9.25 27.56 -14.90
CA MET A 1 7.78 27.73 -15.01
C MET A 1 7.17 27.69 -13.62
N PRO A 2 6.44 28.75 -13.20
CA PRO A 2 5.74 28.77 -11.92
C PRO A 2 4.63 27.70 -11.86
N PRO A 3 4.19 27.29 -10.65
CA PRO A 3 3.04 26.39 -10.53
C PRO A 3 1.78 27.02 -11.14
N GLN A 4 0.94 26.20 -11.79
CA GLN A 4 -0.35 26.66 -12.32
C GLN A 4 -1.33 26.91 -11.19
N PHE A 5 -1.32 26.02 -10.20
CA PHE A 5 -2.12 26.12 -8.98
C PHE A 5 -1.19 26.26 -7.78
N GLY A 6 -1.32 27.35 -7.03
CA GLY A 6 -0.50 27.62 -5.85
C GLY A 6 -0.76 26.61 -4.73
N HIS A 7 -2.01 26.21 -4.54
CA HIS A 7 -2.42 25.23 -3.53
C HIS A 7 -3.21 24.06 -4.14
N PHE A 8 -3.15 22.88 -3.51
CA PHE A 8 -3.81 21.68 -4.03
C PHE A 8 -5.35 21.80 -4.05
N THR A 9 -5.93 22.65 -3.20
CA THR A 9 -7.38 22.93 -3.21
C THR A 9 -7.80 23.67 -4.47
N ASP A 10 -6.96 24.58 -4.97
CA ASP A 10 -7.23 25.33 -6.20
C ASP A 10 -7.14 24.39 -7.40
N PHE A 11 -6.11 23.54 -7.42
CA PHE A 11 -6.01 22.43 -8.38
C PHE A 11 -7.25 21.52 -8.34
N ALA A 12 -7.70 21.17 -7.14
CA ALA A 12 -8.86 20.30 -6.98
C ALA A 12 -10.12 20.95 -7.58
N GLN A 13 -10.41 22.20 -7.19
CA GLN A 13 -11.62 22.91 -7.60
C GLN A 13 -11.62 23.30 -9.08
N ALA A 14 -10.49 23.78 -9.60
CA ALA A 14 -10.42 24.32 -10.95
C ALA A 14 -10.09 23.29 -12.03
N TRP A 15 -9.44 22.17 -11.68
CA TRP A 15 -9.01 21.16 -12.66
C TRP A 15 -9.48 19.74 -12.34
N MET A 16 -9.16 19.20 -11.16
CA MET A 16 -9.45 17.79 -10.85
C MET A 16 -10.95 17.49 -10.87
N LEU A 17 -11.76 18.25 -10.11
CA LEU A 17 -13.19 17.99 -9.97
C LEU A 17 -13.96 18.18 -11.29
N PRO A 18 -13.72 19.25 -12.09
CA PRO A 18 -14.34 19.37 -13.41
C PRO A 18 -13.94 18.28 -14.40
N THR A 19 -12.75 17.68 -14.25
CA THR A 19 -12.26 16.60 -15.13
C THR A 19 -12.98 15.27 -14.86
N ILE A 20 -13.48 15.06 -13.63
CA ILE A 20 -14.14 13.82 -13.24
C ILE A 20 -15.62 13.84 -13.68
N SER A 21 -15.93 13.11 -14.75
CA SER A 21 -17.29 12.98 -15.28
C SER A 21 -17.78 11.52 -15.20
N VAL A 22 -18.15 11.07 -14.00
CA VAL A 22 -18.63 9.70 -13.76
C VAL A 22 -20.04 9.67 -13.17
N ARG A 23 -20.73 8.53 -13.30
CA ARG A 23 -22.04 8.31 -12.69
C ARG A 23 -21.89 7.97 -11.21
N LEU A 24 -22.37 8.87 -10.35
CA LEU A 24 -22.46 8.62 -8.91
C LEU A 24 -23.71 7.80 -8.57
N ALA A 25 -23.56 6.81 -7.70
CA ALA A 25 -24.67 6.01 -7.21
C ALA A 25 -25.48 6.72 -6.13
N GLN A 26 -26.75 6.33 -6.00
CA GLN A 26 -27.62 6.76 -4.91
C GLN A 26 -27.38 5.93 -3.63
N ALA A 27 -26.99 4.67 -3.80
CA ALA A 27 -26.65 3.74 -2.73
C ALA A 27 -25.26 3.15 -2.97
N ASN A 28 -24.48 3.04 -1.91
CA ASN A 28 -23.09 2.61 -1.96
C ASN A 28 -23.00 1.08 -2.04
N ARG A 29 -22.53 0.57 -3.18
CA ARG A 29 -22.36 -0.87 -3.43
C ARG A 29 -21.13 -1.14 -4.31
N GLU A 30 -20.80 -2.40 -4.48
CA GLU A 30 -19.71 -2.84 -5.37
C GLU A 30 -19.90 -2.32 -6.79
N ASN A 31 -18.77 -2.01 -7.45
CA ASN A 31 -18.73 -1.49 -8.82
C ASN A 31 -19.55 -0.20 -9.05
N THR A 32 -19.65 0.64 -8.02
CA THR A 32 -20.27 1.96 -8.13
C THR A 32 -19.39 3.06 -7.55
N PHE A 33 -19.65 4.30 -7.96
CA PHE A 33 -18.91 5.47 -7.49
C PHE A 33 -19.72 6.31 -6.51
N THR A 34 -19.05 6.84 -5.50
CA THR A 34 -19.59 7.82 -4.56
C THR A 34 -18.67 9.04 -4.46
N TRP A 35 -19.22 10.15 -3.99
CA TRP A 35 -18.47 11.38 -3.77
C TRP A 35 -18.99 12.10 -2.53
N CYS A 36 -18.08 12.75 -1.80
CA CYS A 36 -18.42 13.65 -0.72
C CYS A 36 -18.05 15.08 -1.10
N SER A 37 -19.02 16.01 -1.04
CA SER A 37 -18.75 17.42 -1.27
C SER A 37 -17.74 18.01 -0.27
N ARG A 38 -17.63 17.44 0.93
CA ARG A 38 -16.64 17.78 1.97
C ARG A 38 -15.39 16.92 1.89
N TRP A 39 -14.94 16.53 0.71
CA TRP A 39 -13.79 15.63 0.50
C TRP A 39 -12.54 15.99 1.32
N TRP A 40 -12.27 17.29 1.50
CA TRP A 40 -11.14 17.81 2.28
C TRP A 40 -11.19 17.44 3.76
N SER A 41 -12.35 17.08 4.29
CA SER A 41 -12.50 16.60 5.68
C SER A 41 -12.10 15.13 5.87
N HIS A 42 -11.84 14.40 4.79
CA HIS A 42 -11.34 13.03 4.84
C HIS A 42 -9.82 13.04 4.61
N ARG A 43 -9.03 12.85 5.67
CA ARG A 43 -7.56 12.84 5.62
C ARG A 43 -6.99 11.97 4.47
N PRO A 44 -7.46 10.72 4.27
CA PRO A 44 -7.00 9.88 3.15
C PRO A 44 -7.19 10.52 1.77
N VAL A 45 -8.27 11.27 1.59
CA VAL A 45 -8.59 11.94 0.31
C VAL A 45 -7.75 13.20 0.17
N ALA A 46 -7.69 14.05 1.20
CA ALA A 46 -6.93 15.30 1.16
C ALA A 46 -5.43 15.08 0.85
N VAL A 47 -4.80 14.11 1.52
CA VAL A 47 -3.38 13.78 1.30
C VAL A 47 -3.13 13.29 -0.13
N ARG A 48 -4.01 12.44 -0.68
CA ARG A 48 -3.89 11.97 -2.06
C ARG A 48 -4.03 13.10 -3.07
N VAL A 49 -5.01 14.00 -2.88
CA VAL A 49 -5.19 15.16 -3.77
C VAL A 49 -3.97 16.09 -3.71
N ALA A 50 -3.36 16.30 -2.55
CA ALA A 50 -2.14 17.09 -2.41
C ALA A 50 -0.93 16.48 -3.16
N HIS A 51 -0.73 15.17 -3.08
CA HIS A 51 0.33 14.51 -3.83
C HIS A 51 0.03 14.39 -5.33
N LEU A 52 -1.24 14.27 -5.70
CA LEU A 52 -1.69 14.30 -7.09
C LEU A 52 -1.45 15.69 -7.72
N HIS A 53 -1.70 16.77 -6.98
CA HIS A 53 -1.36 18.14 -7.39
C HIS A 53 0.15 18.30 -7.61
N THR A 54 0.97 17.78 -6.70
CA THR A 54 2.43 17.83 -6.86
C THR A 54 2.87 17.10 -8.13
N ALA A 55 2.30 15.93 -8.41
CA ALA A 55 2.56 15.17 -9.63
C ALA A 55 2.03 15.88 -10.89
N PHE A 56 0.91 16.58 -10.82
CA PHE A 56 0.36 17.38 -11.93
C PHE A 56 1.31 18.52 -12.29
N GLU A 57 1.81 19.25 -11.31
CA GLU A 57 2.78 20.33 -11.54
C GLU A 57 4.12 19.82 -12.05
N ALA A 58 4.54 18.61 -11.65
CA ALA A 58 5.70 17.93 -12.20
C ALA A 58 5.50 17.58 -13.68
N MET A 59 4.35 16.98 -14.01
CA MET A 59 3.96 16.64 -15.37
C MET A 59 3.99 17.87 -16.28
N ARG A 60 3.43 19.01 -15.87
CA ARG A 60 3.46 20.22 -16.69
C ARG A 60 4.87 20.71 -17.01
N ARG A 61 5.82 20.49 -16.10
CA ARG A 61 7.23 20.88 -16.31
C ARG A 61 7.99 19.88 -17.18
N SER A 62 7.42 18.71 -17.44
CA SER A 62 8.00 17.72 -18.35
C SER A 62 8.00 18.25 -19.78
N LYS A 63 9.09 17.97 -20.50
CA LYS A 63 9.21 18.26 -21.94
C LYS A 63 8.72 17.11 -22.81
N ALA A 64 8.34 15.97 -22.20
CA ALA A 64 7.86 14.81 -22.94
C ALA A 64 6.42 15.03 -23.41
N GLY A 65 6.16 14.81 -24.71
CA GLY A 65 4.82 14.95 -25.29
C GLY A 65 3.79 13.97 -24.72
N SER A 66 4.22 12.83 -24.18
CA SER A 66 3.36 11.82 -23.53
C SER A 66 3.02 12.15 -22.07
N SER A 67 3.62 13.19 -21.49
CA SER A 67 3.59 13.44 -20.04
C SER A 67 2.18 13.55 -19.46
N LEU A 68 1.25 14.23 -20.14
CA LEU A 68 -0.14 14.33 -19.71
C LEU A 68 -0.83 12.96 -19.70
N SER A 69 -0.67 12.17 -20.77
CA SER A 69 -1.27 10.83 -20.86
C SER A 69 -0.70 9.90 -19.78
N THR A 70 0.61 9.92 -19.56
CA THR A 70 1.25 9.15 -18.48
C THR A 70 0.75 9.58 -17.10
N PHE A 71 0.60 10.87 -16.85
CA PHE A 71 0.03 11.38 -15.60
C PHE A 71 -1.40 10.88 -15.39
N LEU A 72 -2.24 10.93 -16.42
CA LEU A 72 -3.62 10.45 -16.32
C LEU A 72 -3.66 8.96 -15.94
N LEU A 73 -2.95 8.12 -16.71
CA LEU A 73 -2.98 6.67 -16.53
C LEU A 73 -2.25 6.17 -15.28
N SER A 74 -1.13 6.79 -14.92
CA SER A 74 -0.27 6.29 -13.83
C SER A 74 -0.48 6.99 -12.50
N HIS A 75 -1.20 8.12 -12.46
CA HIS A 75 -1.39 8.90 -11.24
C HIS A 75 -2.85 9.29 -11.04
N PHE A 76 -3.46 10.01 -11.98
CA PHE A 76 -4.81 10.55 -11.81
C PHE A 76 -5.87 9.45 -11.67
N ASP A 77 -6.02 8.58 -12.68
CA ASP A 77 -7.09 7.58 -12.71
C ASP A 77 -6.98 6.59 -11.54
N PRO A 78 -5.79 6.06 -11.16
CA PRO A 78 -5.69 5.19 -9.99
C PRO A 78 -6.11 5.86 -8.68
N HIS A 79 -5.75 7.13 -8.45
CA HIS A 79 -6.19 7.86 -7.26
C HIS A 79 -7.69 8.11 -7.27
N VAL A 80 -8.24 8.56 -8.41
CA VAL A 80 -9.67 8.83 -8.56
C VAL A 80 -10.49 7.56 -8.37
N ASN A 81 -10.10 6.45 -8.99
CA ASN A 81 -10.80 5.16 -8.85
C ASN A 81 -10.84 4.69 -7.39
N LEU A 82 -9.74 4.81 -6.65
CA LEU A 82 -9.71 4.46 -5.23
C LEU A 82 -10.58 5.40 -4.38
N ILE A 83 -10.50 6.72 -4.62
CA ILE A 83 -11.26 7.70 -3.85
C ILE A 83 -12.77 7.51 -4.05
N LEU A 84 -13.18 7.21 -5.29
CA LEU A 84 -14.59 7.12 -5.67
C LEU A 84 -15.21 5.74 -5.39
N ASP A 85 -14.43 4.70 -5.09
CA ASP A 85 -14.96 3.36 -4.78
C ASP A 85 -16.00 3.42 -3.66
N ALA A 86 -17.27 3.21 -4.01
CA ALA A 86 -18.37 3.32 -3.07
C ALA A 86 -18.47 2.12 -2.12
N ALA A 87 -17.94 0.95 -2.51
CA ALA A 87 -17.98 -0.22 -1.65
C ALA A 87 -16.91 -0.16 -0.58
N ASN A 88 -15.68 0.19 -0.98
CA ASN A 88 -14.50 -0.06 -0.16
C ASN A 88 -13.63 1.19 0.06
N GLY A 89 -13.85 2.26 -0.70
CA GLY A 89 -13.02 3.46 -0.66
C GLY A 89 -13.18 4.31 0.61
N PRO A 90 -12.38 5.37 0.76
CA PRO A 90 -12.38 6.25 1.93
C PRO A 90 -13.67 7.06 2.09
N LEU A 91 -14.52 7.10 1.06
CA LEU A 91 -15.79 7.81 1.03
C LEU A 91 -17.00 6.86 1.11
N HIS A 92 -16.83 5.57 1.37
CA HIS A 92 -17.91 4.56 1.34
C HIS A 92 -19.10 4.83 2.28
N ARG A 93 -18.98 5.72 3.27
CA ARG A 93 -20.08 6.14 4.16
C ARG A 93 -20.78 7.43 3.71
N CYS A 94 -20.19 8.14 2.75
CA CYS A 94 -20.74 9.37 2.20
C CYS A 94 -21.62 9.07 0.99
N THR A 95 -22.54 9.98 0.72
CA THR A 95 -23.28 10.06 -0.54
C THR A 95 -23.19 11.47 -1.08
N ARG A 96 -23.75 11.71 -2.27
CA ARG A 96 -23.78 13.05 -2.90
C ARG A 96 -24.37 14.13 -1.97
N THR A 97 -25.29 13.77 -1.09
CA THR A 97 -26.03 14.69 -0.23
C THR A 97 -25.72 14.50 1.27
N HIS A 98 -24.95 13.48 1.64
CA HIS A 98 -24.67 13.17 3.04
C HIS A 98 -23.17 12.98 3.28
N HIS A 99 -22.64 13.71 4.26
CA HIS A 99 -21.29 13.53 4.76
C HIS A 99 -21.33 12.74 6.06
N GLN A 100 -20.50 11.70 6.13
CA GLN A 100 -20.24 10.94 7.34
C GLN A 100 -18.74 10.71 7.48
N THR A 101 -18.17 11.03 8.64
CA THR A 101 -16.76 10.79 8.92
C THR A 101 -16.45 9.30 8.82
N THR A 102 -15.42 8.98 8.04
CA THR A 102 -14.88 7.63 7.91
C THR A 102 -13.63 7.52 8.80
N PRO A 103 -13.61 6.60 9.78
CA PRO A 103 -12.44 6.45 10.64
C PRO A 103 -11.27 5.89 9.84
N SER A 104 -10.06 6.25 10.23
CA SER A 104 -8.84 5.59 9.75
C SER A 104 -8.78 4.12 10.24
N LEU A 105 -7.88 3.32 9.68
CA LEU A 105 -7.67 1.96 10.16
C LEU A 105 -7.27 1.97 11.66
N PRO A 106 -8.03 1.28 12.54
CA PRO A 106 -7.74 1.26 13.97
C PRO A 106 -6.54 0.36 14.27
N PHE A 107 -5.77 0.66 15.31
CA PHE A 107 -4.66 -0.18 15.75
C PHE A 107 -4.55 -0.13 17.26
N ASP A 108 -4.00 -1.20 17.87
CA ASP A 108 -3.44 -1.07 19.22
C ASP A 108 -1.97 -0.63 19.09
N PRO A 109 -1.33 -0.05 20.11
CA PRO A 109 0.09 0.30 20.01
C PRO A 109 0.97 -0.95 19.91
N VAL A 110 2.00 -0.93 19.05
CA VAL A 110 3.05 -1.95 19.04
C VAL A 110 3.73 -1.99 20.43
N PRO A 111 3.80 -3.17 21.08
CA PRO A 111 4.45 -3.29 22.38
C PRO A 111 5.94 -2.87 22.32
N PRO A 112 6.47 -2.19 23.35
CA PRO A 112 7.89 -1.86 23.42
C PRO A 112 8.79 -3.08 23.22
N GLY A 113 9.79 -2.97 22.34
CA GLY A 113 10.74 -4.05 22.06
C GLY A 113 10.21 -5.19 21.19
N TRP A 114 8.97 -5.14 20.69
CA TRP A 114 8.38 -6.20 19.87
C TRP A 114 9.24 -6.61 18.67
N PHE A 115 9.83 -5.63 17.98
CA PHE A 115 10.70 -5.85 16.82
C PHE A 115 12.20 -5.90 17.17
N GLY A 116 12.53 -5.97 18.46
CA GLY A 116 13.88 -5.81 18.97
C GLY A 116 14.40 -4.37 18.87
N THR A 117 15.56 -4.14 19.45
CA THR A 117 16.27 -2.85 19.35
C THR A 117 17.42 -3.00 18.36
N LYS A 118 17.37 -2.29 17.24
CA LYS A 118 18.54 -2.12 16.38
C LYS A 118 19.36 -0.94 16.91
N PRO A 119 20.67 -1.08 17.18
CA PRO A 119 21.50 0.06 17.51
C PRO A 119 21.48 1.08 16.35
N PRO A 120 21.51 2.40 16.63
CA PRO A 120 21.69 3.39 15.59
C PRO A 120 22.97 3.07 14.82
N VAL A 121 22.85 2.92 13.50
CA VAL A 121 24.01 2.85 12.61
C VAL A 121 24.04 4.17 11.87
N ASP A 122 25.06 4.98 12.13
CA ASP A 122 25.33 6.16 11.33
C ASP A 122 25.90 5.70 9.99
N ASP A 123 25.06 5.71 8.97
CA ASP A 123 25.42 5.35 7.59
C ASP A 123 25.57 6.58 6.69
N GLY A 124 25.65 7.79 7.28
CA GLY A 124 25.78 9.05 6.56
C GLY A 124 24.56 9.45 5.72
N LYS A 125 23.43 8.75 5.84
CA LYS A 125 22.19 9.09 5.12
C LYS A 125 21.44 10.22 5.81
N PRO A 126 20.59 10.96 5.07
CA PRO A 126 19.69 11.94 5.65
C PRO A 126 18.85 11.32 6.78
N PRO A 127 18.54 12.09 7.84
CA PRO A 127 17.68 11.60 8.91
C PRO A 127 16.32 11.20 8.35
N LYS A 128 15.84 10.03 8.77
CA LYS A 128 14.53 9.53 8.37
C LYS A 128 13.42 10.34 9.05
N LYS A 129 12.25 10.40 8.42
CA LYS A 129 11.07 10.98 9.07
C LYS A 129 10.52 10.08 10.17
N PHE A 130 10.64 8.76 10.00
CA PHE A 130 10.32 7.76 11.01
C PHE A 130 11.54 6.86 11.23
N ASP A 131 11.94 6.67 12.48
CA ASP A 131 13.13 5.87 12.77
C ASP A 131 12.85 4.38 12.52
N HIS A 132 11.63 3.96 12.87
CA HIS A 132 11.16 2.59 12.70
C HIS A 132 9.84 2.52 11.90
N TYR A 133 9.64 1.42 11.17
CA TYR A 133 8.45 1.28 10.31
C TYR A 133 7.14 1.17 11.10
N SER A 134 7.19 0.81 12.40
CA SER A 134 6.02 0.84 13.27
C SER A 134 5.52 2.26 13.51
N GLU A 135 6.44 3.21 13.71
CA GLU A 135 6.08 4.63 13.86
C GLU A 135 5.49 5.17 12.56
N PHE A 136 6.13 4.85 11.42
CA PHE A 136 5.58 5.15 10.10
C PHE A 136 4.16 4.58 9.92
N ALA A 137 3.95 3.32 10.32
CA ALA A 137 2.67 2.66 10.19
C ALA A 137 1.59 3.37 11.02
N GLU A 138 1.83 3.57 12.31
CA GLU A 138 0.88 4.11 13.27
C GLU A 138 0.62 5.61 13.10
N GLN A 139 1.65 6.39 12.78
CA GLN A 139 1.56 7.86 12.74
C GLN A 139 1.23 8.41 11.34
N TRP A 140 1.51 7.64 10.28
CA TRP A 140 1.27 8.08 8.90
C TRP A 140 0.41 7.12 8.09
N LEU A 141 0.83 5.88 7.84
CA LEU A 141 0.18 4.97 6.89
C LEU A 141 -1.26 4.64 7.28
N LEU A 142 -1.50 4.19 8.51
CA LEU A 142 -2.83 3.83 8.99
C LEU A 142 -3.73 5.07 9.10
N PRO A 143 -3.28 6.22 9.63
CA PRO A 143 -4.06 7.45 9.62
C PRO A 143 -4.48 7.96 8.23
N VAL A 144 -3.67 7.76 7.18
CA VAL A 144 -4.03 8.13 5.79
C VAL A 144 -4.78 7.01 5.05
N THR A 145 -5.17 5.94 5.73
CA THR A 145 -5.93 4.83 5.16
C THR A 145 -7.31 4.75 5.83
N SER A 146 -8.37 4.81 5.03
CA SER A 146 -9.74 4.56 5.49
C SER A 146 -10.47 3.73 4.44
N VAL A 147 -11.11 2.66 4.89
CA VAL A 147 -11.82 1.69 4.05
C VAL A 147 -13.03 1.13 4.80
N LYS A 148 -13.93 0.46 4.08
CA LYS A 148 -15.02 -0.29 4.70
C LYS A 148 -14.51 -1.63 5.23
N ILE A 149 -14.59 -1.85 6.54
CA ILE A 149 -14.29 -3.15 7.14
C ILE A 149 -15.61 -3.90 7.37
N ALA A 150 -15.83 -4.99 6.64
CA ALA A 150 -17.00 -5.85 6.80
C ALA A 150 -16.70 -7.11 7.62
N ALA A 151 -15.44 -7.57 7.61
CA ALA A 151 -14.94 -8.68 8.44
C ALA A 151 -15.78 -9.98 8.34
N ASN A 152 -16.28 -10.31 7.14
CA ASN A 152 -17.20 -11.42 6.90
C ASN A 152 -16.63 -12.55 6.02
N ASN A 153 -15.31 -12.59 5.83
CA ASN A 153 -14.57 -13.59 5.05
C ASN A 153 -15.12 -13.83 3.65
N ARG A 154 -15.48 -12.74 2.95
CA ARG A 154 -16.02 -12.78 1.59
C ARG A 154 -15.13 -12.03 0.62
N GLU A 155 -15.09 -12.54 -0.62
CA GLU A 155 -14.45 -11.86 -1.73
C GLU A 155 -15.06 -10.46 -1.94
N GLY A 156 -14.22 -9.51 -2.36
CA GLY A 156 -14.65 -8.12 -2.59
C GLY A 156 -14.88 -7.30 -1.31
N GLN A 157 -14.73 -7.91 -0.13
CA GLN A 157 -14.87 -7.25 1.17
C GLN A 157 -13.52 -7.15 1.88
N TYR A 158 -13.40 -6.21 2.81
CA TYR A 158 -12.20 -6.06 3.62
C TYR A 158 -12.34 -6.50 5.06
N THR A 159 -11.23 -7.01 5.58
CA THR A 159 -11.01 -7.26 7.00
C THR A 159 -9.75 -6.56 7.49
N TRP A 160 -9.59 -6.50 8.80
CA TRP A 160 -8.46 -5.83 9.44
C TRP A 160 -8.18 -6.43 10.82
N CYS A 161 -6.92 -6.38 11.25
CA CYS A 161 -6.50 -6.75 12.59
C CYS A 161 -5.82 -5.55 13.25
N ARG A 162 -6.31 -5.13 14.43
CA ARG A 162 -5.69 -4.04 15.20
C ARG A 162 -4.28 -4.37 15.67
N GLN A 163 -3.97 -5.66 15.82
CA GLN A 163 -2.66 -6.20 16.20
C GLN A 163 -1.82 -6.58 14.97
N TRP A 164 -1.80 -5.72 13.95
CA TRP A 164 -1.16 -5.99 12.66
C TRP A 164 0.29 -6.48 12.76
N TRP A 165 1.05 -6.03 13.78
CA TRP A 165 2.45 -6.44 14.04
C TRP A 165 2.61 -7.91 14.42
N ARG A 166 1.53 -8.61 14.78
CA ARG A 166 1.53 -10.06 15.01
C ARG A 166 1.50 -10.87 13.72
N HIS A 167 1.25 -10.23 12.59
CA HIS A 167 1.23 -10.88 11.29
C HIS A 167 2.51 -10.55 10.51
N GLN A 168 3.45 -11.49 10.44
CA GLN A 168 4.75 -11.31 9.79
C GLN A 168 4.64 -10.80 8.35
N SER A 169 3.68 -11.32 7.57
CA SER A 169 3.44 -10.90 6.19
C SER A 169 2.96 -9.45 6.07
N VAL A 170 2.29 -8.91 7.10
CA VAL A 170 1.90 -7.49 7.18
C VAL A 170 3.08 -6.65 7.64
N ALA A 171 3.79 -7.08 8.70
CA ALA A 171 4.95 -6.35 9.23
C ALA A 171 6.05 -6.13 8.18
N ILE A 172 6.42 -7.16 7.40
CA ILE A 172 7.43 -7.04 6.34
C ILE A 172 6.98 -6.08 5.24
N ARG A 173 5.70 -6.09 4.88
CA ARG A 173 5.13 -5.16 3.89
C ARG A 173 5.22 -3.72 4.39
N PHE A 174 4.86 -3.47 5.64
CA PHE A 174 4.97 -2.13 6.23
C PHE A 174 6.42 -1.66 6.35
N ALA A 175 7.36 -2.56 6.65
CA ALA A 175 8.79 -2.26 6.60
C ALA A 175 9.25 -1.86 5.18
N GLY A 176 8.77 -2.57 4.15
CA GLY A 176 9.03 -2.21 2.75
C GLY A 176 8.41 -0.88 2.35
N LEU A 177 7.15 -0.63 2.72
CA LEU A 177 6.47 0.65 2.47
C LEU A 177 7.18 1.82 3.16
N HIS A 178 7.68 1.62 4.37
CA HIS A 178 8.46 2.61 5.08
C HIS A 178 9.73 2.99 4.29
N ALA A 179 10.49 1.99 3.82
CA ALA A 179 11.67 2.25 3.00
C ALA A 179 11.32 3.03 1.71
N CYS A 180 10.22 2.66 1.04
CA CYS A 180 9.72 3.39 -0.13
C CYS A 180 9.27 4.81 0.21
N PHE A 181 8.66 5.02 1.38
CA PHE A 181 8.22 6.33 1.84
C PHE A 181 9.41 7.26 2.10
N GLU A 182 10.42 6.79 2.84
CA GLU A 182 11.63 7.57 3.12
C GLU A 182 12.38 7.94 1.83
N ALA A 183 12.39 7.03 0.84
CA ALA A 183 12.93 7.34 -0.48
C ALA A 183 12.07 8.37 -1.24
N ALA A 184 10.75 8.20 -1.26
CA ALA A 184 9.83 9.03 -2.03
C ALA A 184 9.72 10.47 -1.49
N VAL A 185 9.75 10.64 -0.17
CA VAL A 185 9.61 11.97 0.46
C VAL A 185 10.86 12.84 0.28
N ASN A 186 12.01 12.21 0.07
CA ASN A 186 13.29 12.86 -0.18
C ASN A 186 13.66 12.90 -1.67
N ALA A 187 12.79 12.40 -2.56
CA ALA A 187 13.09 12.30 -3.97
C ALA A 187 13.14 13.68 -4.67
N GLU A 188 14.07 13.82 -5.62
CA GLU A 188 14.06 14.92 -6.57
C GLU A 188 12.83 14.85 -7.48
N ASP A 189 12.44 13.63 -7.87
CA ASP A 189 11.21 13.38 -8.62
C ASP A 189 9.97 13.75 -7.80
N LYS A 190 9.30 14.82 -8.23
CA LYS A 190 8.09 15.34 -7.59
C LYS A 190 6.85 14.47 -7.80
N MET A 191 6.93 13.43 -8.64
CA MET A 191 5.87 12.43 -8.79
C MET A 191 6.00 11.26 -7.79
N ALA A 192 7.12 11.13 -7.08
CA ALA A 192 7.46 9.97 -6.26
C ALA A 192 6.43 9.66 -5.17
N MET A 193 5.91 10.67 -4.44
CA MET A 193 4.89 10.44 -3.42
C MET A 193 3.55 9.99 -4.00
N SER A 194 3.17 10.48 -5.19
CA SER A 194 1.99 9.93 -5.86
C SER A 194 2.24 8.50 -6.34
N ALA A 195 3.45 8.18 -6.81
CA ALA A 195 3.83 6.83 -7.20
C ALA A 195 3.84 5.87 -6.00
N LEU A 196 4.28 6.32 -4.82
CA LEU A 196 4.23 5.57 -3.57
C LEU A 196 2.82 5.04 -3.29
N PHE A 197 1.82 5.91 -3.38
CA PHE A 197 0.42 5.49 -3.17
C PHE A 197 0.01 4.42 -4.18
N VAL A 198 0.06 4.75 -5.47
CA VAL A 198 -0.59 3.94 -6.52
C VAL A 198 0.19 2.67 -6.87
N ARG A 199 1.52 2.64 -6.67
CA ARG A 199 2.37 1.49 -7.02
C ARG A 199 2.78 0.62 -5.84
N HIS A 200 2.74 1.16 -4.61
CA HIS A 200 3.21 0.42 -3.44
C HIS A 200 2.13 0.30 -2.37
N VAL A 201 1.60 1.41 -1.86
CA VAL A 201 0.61 1.38 -0.77
C VAL A 201 -0.66 0.66 -1.20
N ASP A 202 -1.26 1.06 -2.31
CA ASP A 202 -2.58 0.56 -2.72
C ASP A 202 -2.56 -0.92 -3.10
N PRO A 203 -1.59 -1.44 -3.89
CA PRO A 203 -1.51 -2.87 -4.16
C PRO A 203 -1.23 -3.71 -2.91
N GLN A 204 -0.37 -3.23 -2.01
CA GLN A 204 -0.07 -3.97 -0.79
C GLN A 204 -1.26 -3.97 0.18
N LEU A 205 -1.93 -2.84 0.36
CA LEU A 205 -3.13 -2.77 1.20
C LEU A 205 -4.28 -3.58 0.62
N ARG A 206 -4.46 -3.61 -0.71
CA ARG A 206 -5.46 -4.49 -1.34
C ARG A 206 -5.26 -5.95 -0.96
N TYR A 207 -4.01 -6.42 -0.95
CA TYR A 207 -3.68 -7.77 -0.50
C TYR A 207 -3.88 -7.95 1.01
N VAL A 208 -3.42 -7.00 1.84
CA VAL A 208 -3.50 -7.09 3.31
C VAL A 208 -4.95 -7.10 3.79
N LEU A 209 -5.81 -6.30 3.15
CA LEU A 209 -7.20 -6.09 3.52
C LEU A 209 -8.15 -7.15 2.98
N ASP A 210 -7.74 -7.98 2.00
CA ASP A 210 -8.60 -9.00 1.41
C ASP A 210 -9.19 -9.94 2.49
N ALA A 211 -10.51 -9.88 2.69
CA ALA A 211 -11.17 -10.66 3.73
C ALA A 211 -11.26 -12.15 3.40
N ALA A 212 -11.20 -12.54 2.12
CA ALA A 212 -11.28 -13.94 1.73
C ALA A 212 -9.91 -14.61 1.78
N ASN A 213 -8.90 -13.97 1.17
CA ASN A 213 -7.61 -14.61 0.89
C ASN A 213 -6.40 -13.88 1.50
N GLY A 214 -6.62 -12.73 2.14
CA GLY A 214 -5.56 -11.92 2.71
C GLY A 214 -4.92 -12.54 3.95
N PRO A 215 -3.77 -12.02 4.39
CA PRO A 215 -3.07 -12.50 5.58
C PRO A 215 -3.86 -12.29 6.88
N LEU A 216 -4.88 -11.41 6.84
CA LEU A 216 -5.74 -11.07 7.96
C LEU A 216 -7.13 -11.74 7.87
N HIS A 217 -7.39 -12.62 6.90
CA HIS A 217 -8.71 -13.22 6.65
C HIS A 217 -9.35 -13.94 7.86
N ARG A 218 -8.58 -14.29 8.89
CA ARG A 218 -9.12 -14.92 10.13
C ARG A 218 -9.41 -13.93 11.25
N CYS A 219 -8.97 -12.68 11.08
CA CYS A 219 -9.11 -11.64 12.08
C CYS A 219 -10.32 -10.76 11.78
N THR A 220 -10.79 -10.09 12.82
CA THR A 220 -11.68 -8.94 12.73
C THR A 220 -11.05 -7.80 13.54
N PRO A 221 -11.58 -6.55 13.46
CA PRO A 221 -11.08 -5.46 14.29
C PRO A 221 -11.09 -5.79 15.79
N ASP A 222 -12.04 -6.61 16.25
CA ASP A 222 -12.21 -6.92 17.67
C ASP A 222 -11.59 -8.27 18.07
N GLN A 223 -11.16 -9.10 17.11
CA GLN A 223 -10.63 -10.43 17.36
C GLN A 223 -9.40 -10.74 16.53
N HIS A 224 -8.27 -10.92 17.21
CA HIS A 224 -7.04 -11.43 16.61
C HIS A 224 -7.04 -12.97 16.58
N VAL A 225 -6.58 -13.54 15.47
CA VAL A 225 -6.33 -14.98 15.33
C VAL A 225 -4.96 -15.18 14.68
N ASP A 226 -4.08 -15.93 15.34
CA ASP A 226 -2.79 -16.29 14.77
C ASP A 226 -2.98 -17.20 13.55
N SER A 227 -2.34 -16.82 12.44
CA SER A 227 -2.28 -17.62 11.23
C SER A 227 -0.84 -18.12 11.07
N PRO A 228 -0.59 -19.43 11.17
CA PRO A 228 0.74 -19.96 10.93
C PRO A 228 1.14 -19.71 9.47
N GLY A 229 2.44 -19.58 9.23
CA GLY A 229 2.99 -19.56 7.87
C GLY A 229 2.79 -20.90 7.17
N LEU A 230 3.22 -20.96 5.91
CA LEU A 230 3.24 -22.22 5.17
C LEU A 230 4.15 -23.21 5.88
N THR A 231 3.67 -24.43 6.05
CA THR A 231 4.49 -25.55 6.50
C THR A 231 5.35 -26.04 5.35
N SER A 232 6.56 -26.49 5.65
CA SER A 232 7.41 -27.21 4.70
C SER A 232 7.89 -28.51 5.32
N GLU A 233 8.02 -29.54 4.48
CA GLU A 233 8.87 -30.65 4.84
C GLU A 233 10.33 -30.19 4.92
N ARG A 234 11.18 -30.97 5.60
CA ARG A 234 12.61 -30.70 5.63
C ARG A 234 13.15 -30.86 4.21
N VAL A 235 13.80 -29.81 3.68
CA VAL A 235 14.57 -29.92 2.44
C VAL A 235 15.62 -31.04 2.63
N PRO A 236 15.63 -32.09 1.78
CA PRO A 236 16.59 -33.18 1.94
C PRO A 236 18.04 -32.69 1.90
N ALA A 237 18.94 -33.45 2.54
CA ALA A 237 20.36 -33.13 2.48
C ALA A 237 20.83 -33.10 1.02
N ASN A 238 21.66 -32.12 0.68
CA ASN A 238 22.25 -31.94 -0.65
C ASN A 238 21.25 -31.70 -1.80
N TRP A 239 19.97 -31.44 -1.51
CA TRP A 239 18.92 -31.32 -2.53
C TRP A 239 19.16 -30.18 -3.53
N PHE A 240 19.77 -29.09 -3.06
CA PHE A 240 20.23 -27.97 -3.87
C PHE A 240 21.76 -27.85 -3.80
N GLY A 241 22.46 -28.98 -3.84
CA GLY A 241 23.92 -29.06 -3.76
C GLY A 241 24.45 -29.28 -2.35
N ALA A 242 25.70 -29.73 -2.26
CA ALA A 242 26.37 -30.01 -0.99
C ALA A 242 26.46 -28.76 -0.09
N PRO A 243 26.55 -28.90 1.25
CA PRO A 243 26.63 -27.75 2.14
C PRO A 243 27.82 -26.86 1.77
N GLY A 244 27.56 -25.58 1.51
CA GLY A 244 28.56 -24.62 1.06
C GLY A 244 28.73 -24.51 -0.46
N SER A 245 28.02 -25.30 -1.26
CA SER A 245 28.00 -25.10 -2.72
C SER A 245 27.20 -23.84 -3.07
N ALA A 246 27.81 -22.94 -3.84
CA ALA A 246 27.08 -21.85 -4.49
C ALA A 246 26.51 -22.38 -5.81
N ILE A 247 25.26 -22.87 -5.79
CA ILE A 247 24.54 -23.11 -7.05
C ILE A 247 24.21 -21.73 -7.64
N PRO A 248 24.68 -21.39 -8.86
CA PRO A 248 24.25 -20.17 -9.54
C PRO A 248 22.73 -20.19 -9.67
N ILE A 249 22.04 -19.13 -9.29
CA ILE A 249 20.57 -19.05 -9.30
C ILE A 249 20.02 -19.35 -10.71
N GLU A 250 20.80 -19.02 -11.75
CA GLU A 250 20.53 -19.31 -13.15
C GLU A 250 20.42 -20.81 -13.43
N ALA A 251 21.10 -21.66 -12.66
CA ALA A 251 21.05 -23.12 -12.80
C ALA A 251 19.78 -23.75 -12.21
N LEU A 252 19.02 -23.04 -11.36
CA LEU A 252 17.77 -23.57 -10.76
C LEU A 252 16.56 -23.51 -11.72
N GLY A 253 16.71 -22.90 -12.90
CA GLY A 253 15.63 -22.79 -13.90
C GLY A 253 16.05 -23.02 -15.36
N PHE A 254 17.35 -23.06 -15.68
CA PHE A 254 17.85 -23.24 -17.05
C PHE A 254 18.80 -24.43 -17.23
N ALA A 255 19.21 -25.12 -16.16
CA ALA A 255 20.03 -26.33 -16.20
C ALA A 255 19.14 -27.61 -16.18
N PRO A 256 19.70 -28.83 -16.33
CA PRO A 256 18.94 -30.07 -16.12
C PRO A 256 18.25 -30.04 -14.75
N ASP A 257 17.09 -30.70 -14.64
CA ASP A 257 16.26 -30.72 -13.42
C ASP A 257 17.15 -30.83 -12.17
N PHE A 258 17.09 -29.83 -11.28
CA PHE A 258 17.93 -29.78 -10.07
C PHE A 258 17.73 -31.02 -9.19
N ARG A 259 16.61 -31.75 -9.34
CA ARG A 259 16.38 -33.06 -8.70
C ARG A 259 17.40 -34.12 -9.14
N ALA A 260 17.98 -34.02 -10.33
CA ALA A 260 19.04 -34.92 -10.80
C ALA A 260 20.36 -34.72 -10.04
N LEU A 261 20.58 -33.54 -9.42
CA LEU A 261 21.75 -33.28 -8.57
C LEU A 261 21.70 -34.08 -7.26
N ALA A 262 20.53 -34.59 -6.86
CA ALA A 262 20.38 -35.42 -5.68
C ALA A 262 21.04 -36.81 -5.82
N GLN A 263 21.24 -37.31 -7.05
CA GLN A 263 21.75 -38.67 -7.31
C GLN A 263 23.29 -38.79 -7.27
N GLY A 264 24.02 -37.70 -7.05
CA GLY A 264 25.49 -37.70 -6.97
C GLY A 264 26.07 -38.04 -5.59
N GLY A 265 25.22 -38.27 -4.59
CA GLY A 265 25.60 -38.77 -3.27
C GLY A 265 25.01 -40.16 -3.05
N GLU A 266 25.74 -41.20 -3.43
CA GLU A 266 25.32 -42.60 -3.19
C GLU A 266 25.42 -43.00 -1.70
N PRO A 267 24.76 -44.11 -1.29
CA PRO A 267 23.99 -44.19 -0.04
C PRO A 267 24.72 -44.92 1.10
N GLN A 268 24.43 -44.51 2.34
CA GLN A 268 24.25 -45.37 3.53
C GLN A 268 23.61 -44.59 4.67
#